data_AF-S8ECM9-F1
#
_entry.id   AF-S8ECM9-F1
#
_cell.length_a   1.000
_cell.length_b   1.000
_cell.length_c   1.000
_cell.angle_alpha   90.00
_cell.angle_beta   90.00
_cell.angle_gamma   90.00
#
_symmetry.space_group_name_H-M   'P 1'
#
loop_
_entity.id
_entity.type
_entity.pdbx_description
1 polymer ?
#
loop_
_entity_poly.entity_id
_entity_poly.type
_entity_poly.pdbx_seq_one_letter_code
_entity_poly.pdbx_strand_id
1 'polypeptide(L)'
;MSSATINTSTGATSVSLLVVYPHSNPTDAELKAELRVIKAWFVAFNSDAADINGKKPSSTQSFPASVMLTTSDLHVSSTSPTERTHITGRLSTAAAWQLNPKENNCCVHIYAKNNTLADGYESWLLKNKSKSKLSSADIVAKINAALANNRGTLGQGNLA
;
A
#
# COMPACT_ATOMS: atom_id res chain seq x y z
N MET A 1 14.59 -2.55 4.40
CA MET A 1 13.65 -1.43 4.29
C MET A 1 13.82 -0.85 2.91
N SER A 2 12.72 -0.63 2.21
CA SER A 2 12.76 -0.13 0.83
C SER A 2 11.53 0.71 0.54
N SER A 3 11.61 1.53 -0.50
CA SER A 3 10.44 2.19 -1.08
C SER A 3 10.44 2.05 -2.59
N ALA A 4 9.27 2.19 -3.19
CA ALA A 4 9.12 2.20 -4.64
C ALA A 4 7.92 3.05 -5.04
N THR A 5 7.89 3.46 -6.30
CA THR A 5 6.80 4.26 -6.85
C THR A 5 6.00 3.46 -7.87
N ILE A 6 4.67 3.59 -7.83
CA ILE A 6 3.77 3.10 -8.88
C ILE A 6 3.19 4.32 -9.59
N ASN A 7 3.38 4.39 -10.90
CA ASN A 7 2.69 5.36 -11.75
C ASN A 7 1.63 4.62 -12.59
N THR A 8 0.41 5.14 -12.61
CA THR A 8 -0.70 4.58 -13.37
C THR A 8 -1.72 5.67 -13.74
N SER A 9 -2.77 5.30 -14.46
CA SER A 9 -3.91 6.16 -14.76
C SER A 9 -5.18 5.62 -14.11
N THR A 10 -6.02 6.51 -13.59
CA THR A 10 -7.40 6.23 -13.17
C THR A 10 -8.32 7.09 -14.03
N GLY A 11 -8.93 6.46 -15.04
CA GLY A 11 -9.57 7.20 -16.13
C GLY A 11 -8.54 8.01 -16.93
N ALA A 12 -8.79 9.32 -17.09
CA ALA A 12 -7.90 10.23 -17.81
C ALA A 12 -6.79 10.85 -16.94
N THR A 13 -6.80 10.60 -15.62
CA THR A 13 -5.87 11.24 -14.68
C THR A 13 -4.69 10.33 -14.37
N SER A 14 -3.47 10.83 -14.56
CA SER A 14 -2.26 10.17 -14.07
C SER A 14 -2.15 10.32 -12.54
N VAL A 15 -1.96 9.20 -11.85
CA VAL A 15 -1.82 9.12 -10.40
C VAL A 15 -0.55 8.36 -10.03
N SER A 16 0.04 8.74 -8.89
CA SER A 16 1.24 8.11 -8.35
C SER A 16 1.01 7.62 -6.93
N LEU A 17 1.56 6.46 -6.59
CA LEU A 17 1.58 5.90 -5.25
C LEU A 17 3.02 5.65 -4.82
N LEU A 18 3.41 6.26 -3.71
CA LEU A 18 4.62 5.89 -2.99
C LEU A 18 4.32 4.71 -2.06
N VAL A 19 4.97 3.57 -2.28
CA VAL A 19 4.88 2.39 -1.41
C VAL A 19 6.11 2.33 -0.54
N VAL A 20 5.93 2.28 0.78
CA VAL A 20 6.99 2.30 1.79
C VAL A 20 6.96 0.98 2.57
N TYR A 21 8.09 0.29 2.63
CA TYR A 21 8.30 -0.96 3.36
C TYR A 21 9.24 -0.72 4.55
N PRO A 22 8.70 -0.24 5.70
CA PRO A 22 9.48 0.04 6.91
C PRO A 22 9.93 -1.22 7.67
N HIS A 23 9.42 -2.40 7.33
CA HIS A 23 9.67 -3.66 8.05
C HIS A 23 10.45 -4.71 7.24
N SER A 24 10.47 -4.63 5.91
CA SER A 24 11.05 -5.66 5.05
C SER A 24 12.10 -5.11 4.07
N ASN A 25 12.93 -5.99 3.51
CA ASN A 25 13.88 -5.65 2.44
C ASN A 25 13.76 -6.68 1.30
N PRO A 26 12.64 -6.71 0.58
CA PRO A 26 12.41 -7.70 -0.47
C PRO A 26 13.48 -7.62 -1.56
N THR A 27 13.73 -8.76 -2.20
CA THR A 27 14.46 -8.81 -3.47
C THR A 27 13.68 -8.05 -4.55
N ASP A 28 14.33 -7.65 -5.65
CA ASP A 28 13.63 -6.95 -6.73
C ASP A 28 12.52 -7.81 -7.35
N ALA A 29 12.70 -9.14 -7.40
CA ALA A 29 11.69 -10.07 -7.92
C ALA A 29 10.44 -10.10 -7.03
N GLU A 30 10.60 -10.23 -5.71
CA GLU A 30 9.50 -10.20 -4.74
C GLU A 30 8.80 -8.85 -4.74
N LEU A 31 9.59 -7.77 -4.68
CA LEU A 31 9.08 -6.40 -4.70
C LEU A 31 8.27 -6.14 -5.97
N LYS A 32 8.75 -6.55 -7.13
CA LYS A 32 8.06 -6.38 -8.40
C LYS A 32 6.74 -7.16 -8.44
N ALA A 33 6.71 -8.39 -7.94
CA ALA A 33 5.50 -9.19 -7.86
C ALA A 33 4.44 -8.52 -6.95
N GLU A 34 4.86 -8.06 -5.78
CA GLU A 34 3.97 -7.39 -4.83
C GLU A 34 3.44 -6.05 -5.38
N LEU A 35 4.32 -5.23 -5.97
CA LEU A 35 3.94 -3.94 -6.56
C LEU A 35 2.93 -4.08 -7.71
N ARG A 36 2.92 -5.19 -8.45
CA ARG A 36 1.89 -5.45 -9.47
C ARG A 36 0.51 -5.66 -8.87
N VAL A 37 0.42 -6.41 -7.76
CA VAL A 37 -0.82 -6.59 -7.00
C VAL A 37 -1.27 -5.24 -6.42
N ILE A 38 -0.36 -4.49 -5.79
CA ILE A 38 -0.64 -3.17 -5.23
C ILE A 38 -1.07 -2.18 -6.34
N LYS A 39 -0.48 -2.23 -7.54
CA LYS A 39 -0.87 -1.37 -8.67
C LYS A 39 -2.34 -1.59 -9.06
N ALA A 40 -2.75 -2.85 -9.21
CA ALA A 40 -4.13 -3.17 -9.58
C ALA A 40 -5.12 -2.74 -8.49
N TRP A 41 -4.79 -3.00 -7.22
CA TRP A 41 -5.55 -2.48 -6.09
C TRP A 41 -5.61 -0.94 -6.08
N PHE A 42 -4.49 -0.26 -6.31
CA PHE A 42 -4.40 1.21 -6.31
C PHE A 42 -5.32 1.83 -7.37
N VAL A 43 -5.39 1.23 -8.56
CA VAL A 43 -6.34 1.64 -9.60
C VAL A 43 -7.78 1.45 -9.12
N ALA A 44 -8.12 0.31 -8.51
CA ALA A 44 -9.46 0.06 -7.98
C ALA A 44 -9.83 1.08 -6.88
N PHE A 45 -8.92 1.29 -5.92
CA PHE A 45 -9.13 2.21 -4.80
C PHE A 45 -9.32 3.65 -5.28
N ASN A 46 -8.43 4.16 -6.15
CA ASN A 46 -8.54 5.54 -6.64
C ASN A 46 -9.61 5.72 -7.73
N SER A 47 -10.22 4.64 -8.24
CA SER A 47 -11.44 4.68 -9.06
C SER A 47 -12.73 4.56 -8.23
N ASP A 48 -12.61 4.65 -6.90
CA ASP A 48 -13.70 4.52 -5.93
C ASP A 48 -14.47 3.18 -6.01
N ALA A 49 -13.81 2.12 -6.49
CA ALA A 49 -14.38 0.78 -6.52
C ALA A 49 -14.56 0.27 -5.08
N ALA A 50 -15.71 -0.35 -4.80
CA ALA A 50 -16.03 -0.83 -3.47
C ALA A 50 -15.13 -2.01 -3.03
N ASP A 51 -14.94 -2.14 -1.71
CA ASP A 51 -14.31 -3.32 -1.10
C ASP A 51 -15.25 -4.54 -1.12
N ILE A 52 -14.78 -5.70 -0.65
CA ILE A 52 -15.59 -6.94 -0.61
C ILE A 52 -16.88 -6.82 0.24
N ASN A 53 -17.00 -5.78 1.07
CA ASN A 53 -18.17 -5.49 1.89
C ASN A 53 -18.99 -4.31 1.34
N GLY A 54 -18.72 -3.85 0.12
CA GLY A 54 -19.43 -2.74 -0.51
C GLY A 54 -19.00 -1.34 -0.05
N LYS A 55 -17.97 -1.21 0.79
CA LYS A 55 -17.50 0.10 1.28
C LYS A 55 -16.64 0.80 0.24
N LYS A 56 -16.92 2.08 0.03
CA LYS A 56 -16.20 2.90 -0.96
C LYS A 56 -15.00 3.65 -0.38
N PRO A 57 -13.87 3.74 -1.10
CA PRO A 57 -12.72 4.57 -0.77
C PRO A 57 -13.05 6.03 -0.43
N SER A 58 -13.98 6.66 -1.15
CA SER A 58 -14.46 8.03 -0.96
C SER A 58 -15.09 8.28 0.42
N SER A 59 -15.45 7.22 1.15
CA SER A 59 -15.90 7.31 2.54
C SER A 59 -14.76 7.45 3.57
N THR A 60 -13.51 7.56 3.12
CA THR A 60 -12.30 7.62 3.94
C THR A 60 -11.55 8.94 3.76
N GLN A 61 -10.75 9.32 4.76
CA GLN A 61 -9.82 10.45 4.68
C GLN A 61 -8.49 10.09 3.96
N SER A 62 -8.43 8.92 3.31
CA SER A 62 -7.28 8.45 2.54
C SER A 62 -7.52 8.52 1.04
N PHE A 63 -8.68 8.98 0.58
CA PHE A 63 -9.03 9.04 -0.84
C PHE A 63 -8.84 10.47 -1.40
N PRO A 64 -8.16 10.65 -2.55
CA PRO A 64 -7.37 9.64 -3.25
C PRO A 64 -6.10 9.28 -2.47
N ALA A 65 -5.70 8.00 -2.54
CA ALA A 65 -4.46 7.55 -1.91
C ALA A 65 -3.26 8.06 -2.70
N SER A 66 -2.18 8.40 -2.00
CA SER A 66 -0.90 8.81 -2.61
C SER A 66 0.30 8.16 -1.95
N VAL A 67 0.15 7.66 -0.72
CA VAL A 67 1.18 6.89 -0.01
C VAL A 67 0.55 5.67 0.64
N MET A 68 1.25 4.54 0.57
CA MET A 68 0.94 3.31 1.29
C MET A 68 2.16 2.90 2.10
N LEU A 69 2.00 2.77 3.41
CA LEU A 69 2.96 2.06 4.26
C LEU A 69 2.51 0.61 4.35
N THR A 70 3.28 -0.30 3.76
CA THR A 70 3.08 -1.73 3.96
C THR A 70 3.48 -2.05 5.40
N THR A 71 2.59 -2.63 6.19
CA THR A 71 2.91 -3.04 7.58
C THR A 71 3.23 -4.52 7.70
N SER A 72 2.82 -5.29 6.70
CA SER A 72 3.13 -6.70 6.51
C SER A 72 3.08 -6.99 5.02
N ASP A 73 4.05 -7.75 4.53
CA ASP A 73 4.06 -8.29 3.16
C ASP A 73 2.92 -9.34 3.03
N LEU A 74 2.92 -10.16 1.98
CA LEU A 74 1.92 -11.24 1.84
C LEU A 74 1.97 -12.22 3.04
N HIS A 75 0.92 -12.24 3.88
CA HIS A 75 0.88 -13.03 5.12
C HIS A 75 -0.55 -13.40 5.53
N VAL A 76 -0.68 -14.34 6.46
CA VAL A 76 -1.92 -14.56 7.23
C VAL A 76 -1.79 -13.82 8.55
N SER A 77 -2.80 -13.03 8.93
CA SER A 77 -2.77 -12.28 10.17
C SER A 77 -2.80 -13.23 11.37
N SER A 78 -1.86 -13.06 12.31
CA SER A 78 -1.87 -13.79 13.59
C SER A 78 -3.06 -13.43 14.48
N THR A 79 -3.64 -12.23 14.31
CA THR A 79 -4.82 -11.77 15.06
C THR A 79 -6.14 -12.10 14.35
N SER A 80 -6.08 -12.60 13.12
CA SER A 80 -7.23 -13.06 12.34
C SER A 80 -6.82 -14.27 11.49
N PRO A 81 -6.52 -15.42 12.11
CA PRO A 81 -5.91 -16.57 11.43
C PRO A 81 -6.83 -17.24 10.41
N THR A 82 -8.14 -16.94 10.46
CA THR A 82 -9.14 -17.39 9.48
C THR A 82 -9.25 -16.46 8.27
N GLU A 83 -8.60 -15.30 8.32
CA GLU A 83 -8.56 -14.38 7.20
C GLU A 83 -7.60 -14.90 6.13
N ARG A 84 -8.00 -14.78 4.87
CA ARG A 84 -7.15 -15.15 3.72
C ARG A 84 -5.82 -14.41 3.75
N THR A 85 -4.80 -14.98 3.12
CA THR A 85 -3.50 -14.33 2.97
C THR A 85 -3.63 -12.99 2.25
N HIS A 86 -3.00 -11.94 2.78
CA HIS A 86 -3.13 -10.57 2.30
C HIS A 86 -1.87 -9.74 2.55
N ILE A 87 -1.77 -8.61 1.85
CA ILE A 87 -0.84 -7.52 2.15
C ILE A 87 -1.60 -6.52 3.03
N THR A 88 -0.98 -6.03 4.12
CA THR A 88 -1.59 -4.99 4.95
C THR A 88 -0.95 -3.65 4.67
N GLY A 89 -1.77 -2.68 4.26
CA GLY A 89 -1.36 -1.31 3.95
C GLY A 89 -2.03 -0.28 4.84
N ARG A 90 -1.27 0.70 5.32
CA ARG A 90 -1.80 1.94 5.89
C ARG A 90 -1.69 3.06 4.87
N LEU A 91 -2.79 3.75 4.61
CA LEU A 91 -2.90 4.70 3.51
C LEU A 91 -2.87 6.14 4.00
N SER A 92 -2.29 6.99 3.17
CA SER A 92 -2.26 8.44 3.36
C SER A 92 -2.53 9.15 2.04
N THR A 93 -3.15 10.32 2.14
CA THR A 93 -3.14 11.32 1.06
C THR A 93 -1.77 12.00 1.02
N ALA A 94 -1.46 12.68 -0.09
CA ALA A 94 -0.24 13.48 -0.19
C ALA A 94 -0.14 14.54 0.93
N ALA A 95 -1.24 15.25 1.22
CA ALA A 95 -1.29 16.28 2.26
C ALA A 95 -1.02 15.70 3.66
N ALA A 96 -1.65 14.57 4.01
CA ALA A 96 -1.43 13.91 5.29
C ALA A 96 0.02 13.41 5.45
N TRP A 97 0.65 12.99 4.36
CA TRP A 97 2.04 12.53 4.36
C TRP A 97 3.08 13.66 4.49
N GLN A 98 2.71 14.89 4.16
CA GLN A 98 3.58 16.06 4.30
C GLN A 98 3.61 16.62 5.74
N LEU A 99 2.67 16.20 6.60
CA LEU A 99 2.64 16.60 8.00
C LEU A 99 3.83 16.05 8.81
N ASN A 100 4.16 16.76 9.90
CA ASN A 100 5.15 16.33 10.87
C ASN A 100 4.51 16.29 12.28
N PRO A 101 4.25 15.11 12.86
CA PRO A 101 4.49 13.78 12.31
C PRO A 101 3.57 13.42 11.14
N LYS A 102 4.02 12.48 10.30
CA LYS A 102 3.23 11.95 9.16
C LYS A 102 1.97 11.26 9.64
N GLU A 103 0.91 11.28 8.85
CA GLU A 103 -0.38 10.69 9.22
C GLU A 103 -0.82 9.61 8.23
N ASN A 104 -1.40 8.52 8.74
CA ASN A 104 -2.19 7.57 7.95
C ASN A 104 -3.64 7.60 8.43
N ASN A 105 -4.58 7.45 7.50
CA ASN A 105 -6.00 7.65 7.78
C ASN A 105 -6.84 6.39 7.59
N CYS A 106 -6.31 5.33 6.98
CA CYS A 106 -6.98 4.04 6.95
C CYS A 106 -6.02 2.86 6.81
N CYS A 107 -6.53 1.66 7.07
CA CYS A 107 -5.86 0.38 6.91
C CYS A 107 -6.67 -0.49 5.95
N VAL A 108 -5.98 -1.11 4.99
CA VAL A 108 -6.54 -2.02 3.99
C VAL A 108 -5.83 -3.36 4.02
N HIS A 109 -6.57 -4.42 3.74
CA HIS A 109 -6.03 -5.72 3.37
C HIS A 109 -6.23 -5.91 1.87
N ILE A 110 -5.16 -6.28 1.17
CA ILE A 110 -5.16 -6.49 -0.28
C ILE A 110 -4.98 -7.99 -0.53
N TYR A 111 -5.93 -8.62 -1.22
CA TYR A 111 -5.92 -10.05 -1.49
C TYR A 111 -5.45 -10.32 -2.90
N ALA A 112 -4.45 -11.21 -3.00
CA ALA A 112 -4.01 -11.77 -4.26
C ALA A 112 -4.83 -13.02 -4.60
N LYS A 113 -5.01 -13.27 -5.90
CA LYS A 113 -5.71 -14.45 -6.40
C LYS A 113 -4.98 -15.72 -5.96
N ASN A 114 -5.74 -16.75 -5.56
CA ASN A 114 -5.22 -18.00 -5.01
C ASN A 114 -4.21 -17.83 -3.86
N ASN A 115 -4.19 -16.66 -3.18
CA ASN A 115 -3.21 -16.32 -2.16
C ASN A 115 -1.75 -16.29 -2.65
N THR A 116 -1.51 -16.02 -3.95
CA THR A 116 -0.15 -15.90 -4.51
C THR A 116 0.02 -14.57 -5.24
N LEU A 117 1.19 -13.93 -5.11
CA LEU A 117 1.48 -12.67 -5.82
C LEU A 117 1.55 -12.86 -7.35
N ALA A 118 1.88 -14.07 -7.80
CA ALA A 118 2.01 -14.41 -9.22
C ALA A 118 0.67 -14.37 -9.96
N ASP A 119 -0.42 -14.72 -9.28
CA ASP A 119 -1.77 -14.77 -9.88
C ASP A 119 -2.46 -13.40 -9.92
N GLY A 120 -1.81 -12.37 -9.37
CA GLY A 120 -2.29 -10.98 -9.42
C GLY A 120 -3.32 -10.64 -8.36
N TYR A 121 -3.91 -9.45 -8.51
CA TYR A 121 -4.91 -8.90 -7.59
C TYR A 121 -6.28 -9.54 -7.78
N GLU A 122 -6.99 -9.78 -6.67
CA GLU A 122 -8.38 -10.28 -6.69
C GLU A 122 -9.35 -9.26 -6.06
N SER A 123 -9.11 -8.87 -4.81
CA SER A 123 -10.03 -8.01 -4.06
C SER A 123 -9.32 -7.32 -2.89
N TRP A 124 -10.05 -6.51 -2.12
CA TRP A 124 -9.52 -5.83 -0.95
C TRP A 124 -10.61 -5.62 0.11
N LEU A 125 -10.17 -5.35 1.35
CA LEU A 125 -11.04 -5.09 2.49
C LEU A 125 -10.56 -3.86 3.26
N LEU A 126 -11.47 -2.94 3.57
CA LEU A 126 -11.22 -1.82 4.47
C LEU A 126 -11.39 -2.26 5.93
N LYS A 127 -10.31 -2.16 6.73
CA LYS A 127 -10.32 -2.64 8.13
C LYS A 127 -10.53 -1.51 9.14
N ASN A 128 -9.68 -0.50 9.10
CA ASN A 128 -9.71 0.61 10.04
C ASN A 128 -9.70 1.95 9.29
N LYS A 129 -10.49 2.92 9.77
CA LYS A 129 -10.54 4.30 9.24
C LYS A 129 -10.00 5.32 10.25
N SER A 130 -9.42 4.87 11.35
CA SER A 130 -8.83 5.73 12.37
C SER A 130 -7.53 6.32 11.87
N LYS A 131 -7.41 7.63 12.05
CA LYS A 131 -6.18 8.38 11.84
C LYS A 131 -5.14 8.01 12.89
N SER A 132 -3.92 7.73 12.46
CA SER A 132 -2.76 7.50 13.35
C SER A 132 -1.60 8.42 12.96
N LYS A 133 -0.95 9.00 13.98
CA LYS A 133 0.29 9.77 13.83
C LYS A 133 1.49 8.84 13.87
N LEU A 134 2.42 8.99 12.93
CA LEU A 134 3.66 8.23 12.84
C LEU A 134 4.78 8.95 13.57
N SER A 135 4.60 9.19 14.88
CA SER A 135 5.49 10.02 15.70
C SER A 135 6.55 9.24 16.47
N SER A 136 6.47 7.91 16.51
CA SER A 136 7.48 7.09 17.18
C SER A 136 8.83 7.24 16.48
N ALA A 137 9.90 7.49 17.25
CA ALA A 137 11.25 7.66 16.72
C ALA A 137 11.70 6.44 15.90
N ASP A 138 11.37 5.23 16.34
CA ASP A 138 11.66 3.98 15.61
C ASP A 138 10.93 3.92 14.25
N ILE A 139 9.64 4.28 14.23
CA ILE A 139 8.85 4.30 13.00
C ILE A 139 9.40 5.35 12.03
N VAL A 140 9.74 6.54 12.52
CA VAL A 140 10.33 7.61 11.73
C VAL A 140 11.67 7.17 11.12
N ALA A 141 12.55 6.54 11.92
CA ALA A 141 13.83 6.03 11.45
C ALA A 141 13.63 4.97 10.34
N LYS A 142 12.69 4.04 10.51
CA LYS A 142 12.39 3.00 9.52
C LYS A 142 11.82 3.56 8.22
N ILE A 143 10.93 4.55 8.30
CA ILE A 143 10.42 5.26 7.13
C ILE A 143 11.56 5.96 6.40
N ASN A 144 12.41 6.70 7.12
CA ASN A 144 13.53 7.41 6.51
C ASN A 144 14.51 6.45 5.82
N ALA A 145 14.80 5.30 6.44
CA ALA A 145 15.63 4.27 5.84
C ALA A 145 15.00 3.64 4.58
N ALA A 146 13.68 3.39 4.60
CA ALA A 146 12.95 2.93 3.43
C ALA A 146 12.97 3.95 2.28
N LEU A 147 12.80 5.24 2.58
CA LEU A 147 12.85 6.32 1.59
C LEU A 147 14.25 6.52 1.00
N ALA A 148 15.29 6.39 1.84
CA ALA A 148 16.68 6.43 1.38
C ALA A 148 17.02 5.25 0.46
N ASN A 149 16.42 4.09 0.69
CA ASN A 149 16.54 2.91 -0.17
C ASN A 149 15.37 2.83 -1.19
N ASN A 150 15.20 3.87 -2.00
CA ASN A 150 14.22 3.90 -3.07
C ASN A 150 14.67 3.02 -4.24
N ARG A 151 13.87 2.01 -4.57
CA ARG A 151 14.11 1.00 -5.61
C ARG A 151 13.65 1.42 -7.00
N GLY A 152 13.09 2.62 -7.13
CA GLY A 152 12.66 3.22 -8.39
C GLY A 152 11.16 3.08 -8.64
N THR A 153 10.79 3.03 -9.92
CA THR A 153 9.39 3.02 -10.37
C THR A 153 9.05 1.68 -11.02
N LEU A 154 7.91 1.10 -10.64
CA LEU A 154 7.39 -0.12 -11.28
C LEU A 154 7.24 0.08 -12.79
N GLY A 155 7.82 -0.83 -13.59
CA GLY A 155 7.85 -0.73 -15.05
C GLY A 155 9.08 -0.02 -15.61
N GLN A 156 10.05 0.36 -14.75
CA GLN A 156 11.29 1.05 -15.15
C GLN A 156 12.51 0.43 -14.45
N GLY A 157 13.67 0.47 -15.10
CA GLY A 157 14.95 0.02 -14.52
C GLY A 157 14.88 -1.40 -13.97
N ASN A 158 15.37 -1.59 -12.73
CA ASN A 158 15.35 -2.88 -12.03
C ASN A 158 13.94 -3.42 -11.75
N LEU A 159 12.91 -2.56 -11.84
CA LEU A 159 11.51 -2.92 -11.65
C LEU A 159 10.72 -2.97 -12.97
N ALA A 160 11.37 -2.89 -14.13
CA ALA A 160 10.77 -3.13 -15.45
C ALA A 160 10.36 -4.58 -15.62
#